data_AF-A0A959A345-F1
#
_entry.id   AF-A0A959A345-F1
#
_cell.length_a   1.000
_cell.length_b   1.000
_cell.length_c   1.000
_cell.angle_alpha   90.00
_cell.angle_beta   90.00
_cell.angle_gamma   90.00
#
_symmetry.space_group_name_H-M   'P 1'
#
loop_
_entity.id
_entity.type
_entity.pdbx_description
1 polymer ?
#
loop_
_entity_poly.entity_id
_entity_poly.type
_entity_poly.pdbx_seq_one_letter_code
_entity_poly.pdbx_strand_id
1 'polypeptide(L)' 'MGKEKNKEPKVHRELNGFRVEIDKFGEIKGNFDIDKVNEFLNRNLEDKKLKHEG' A
#
# COMPACT_ATOMS: atom_id res chain seq x y z
N MET A 1 29.71 -12.95 -2.79
CA MET A 1 28.90 -12.21 -1.80
C MET A 1 27.85 -11.42 -2.57
N GLY A 2 26.74 -12.08 -2.91
CA GLY A 2 25.67 -11.48 -3.73
C GLY A 2 24.88 -10.51 -2.87
N LYS A 3 24.91 -9.22 -3.22
CA LYS A 3 24.03 -8.23 -2.60
C LYS A 3 22.60 -8.62 -2.93
N GLU A 4 21.88 -9.21 -1.98
CA GLU A 4 20.43 -9.20 -2.00
C GLU A 4 20.02 -7.73 -2.01
N LYS A 5 19.80 -7.21 -3.23
CA LYS A 5 19.19 -5.91 -3.41
C LYS A 5 17.82 -6.09 -2.78
N ASN A 6 17.65 -5.58 -1.57
CA ASN A 6 16.36 -5.39 -0.94
C ASN A 6 15.53 -4.61 -1.97
N LYS A 7 14.78 -5.34 -2.80
CA LYS A 7 14.00 -4.75 -3.89
C LYS A 7 12.81 -4.16 -3.18
N GLU A 8 12.98 -2.92 -2.75
CA GLU A 8 11.85 -2.13 -2.28
C GLU A 8 10.72 -2.31 -3.29
N PRO A 9 9.50 -2.59 -2.81
CA PRO A 9 8.38 -2.81 -3.70
C PRO A 9 8.25 -1.60 -4.63
N LYS A 10 7.96 -1.84 -5.90
CA LYS A 10 7.73 -0.77 -6.89
C LYS A 10 6.41 -0.08 -6.58
N VAL A 11 6.42 0.78 -5.57
CA VAL A 11 5.26 1.57 -5.12
C VAL A 11 5.30 2.97 -5.74
N HIS A 12 4.16 3.67 -5.69
CA HIS A 12 4.10 5.07 -6.12
C HIS A 12 5.13 5.91 -5.36
N ARG A 13 5.66 6.98 -5.96
CA ARG A 13 6.69 7.82 -5.31
C ARG A 13 6.22 8.37 -3.97
N GLU A 14 4.92 8.64 -3.83
CA GLU A 14 4.29 9.11 -2.58
C GLU A 14 4.18 8.03 -1.51
N LEU A 15 4.29 6.76 -1.89
CA LEU A 15 4.31 5.61 -1.00
C LEU A 15 5.74 5.10 -0.77
N ASN A 16 6.76 5.83 -1.18
CA ASN A 16 8.14 5.40 -0.98
C ASN A 16 8.45 5.32 0.54
N GLY A 17 8.99 4.20 0.98
CA GLY A 17 9.13 3.88 2.40
C GLY A 17 7.85 3.37 3.09
N PHE A 18 6.74 3.17 2.36
CA PHE A 18 5.58 2.44 2.87
C PHE A 18 5.94 0.96 3.07
N ARG A 19 5.76 0.47 4.29
CA ARG A 19 5.97 -0.92 4.68
C ARG A 19 4.70 -1.43 5.36
N VAL A 20 4.19 -2.54 4.87
CA VAL A 20 3.09 -3.28 5.47
C VAL A 20 3.49 -4.74 5.59
N GLU A 21 3.30 -5.30 6.78
CA GLU A 21 3.63 -6.69 7.09
C GLU A 21 2.44 -7.34 7.78
N ILE A 22 2.26 -8.63 7.56
CA ILE A 22 1.28 -9.44 8.27
C ILE A 22 2.08 -10.37 9.17
N ASP A 23 1.81 -10.32 10.47
CA ASP A 23 2.48 -11.22 11.40
C ASP A 23 1.84 -12.62 11.43
N LYS A 24 2.41 -13.52 12.23
CA LYS A 24 1.96 -14.93 12.30
C LYS A 24 0.55 -15.09 12.89
N PHE A 25 0.01 -14.05 13.53
CA PHE A 25 -1.32 -14.01 14.11
C PHE A 25 -2.34 -13.34 13.16
N GLY A 26 -1.89 -12.84 12.01
CA GLY A 26 -2.73 -12.14 11.06
C GLY A 26 -2.87 -10.64 11.35
N GLU A 27 -2.08 -10.08 12.26
CA GLU A 27 -2.09 -8.65 12.52
C GLU A 27 -1.38 -7.89 11.40
N ILE A 28 -2.02 -6.84 10.89
CA ILE A 28 -1.41 -5.95 9.90
C ILE A 28 -0.59 -4.88 10.63
N LYS A 29 0.72 -4.87 10.38
CA LYS A 29 1.68 -3.92 10.94
C LYS A 29 2.19 -3.03 9.82
N GLY A 30 1.85 -1.75 9.90
CA GLY A 30 2.27 -0.74 8.93
C GLY A 30 3.03 0.41 9.61
N ASN A 31 3.83 1.14 8.85
CA ASN A 31 4.46 2.38 9.31
C ASN A 31 3.66 3.66 8.96
N PHE A 32 2.55 3.51 8.23
CA PHE A 32 1.63 4.60 7.90
C PHE A 32 0.30 4.43 8.62
N ASP A 33 -0.32 5.55 8.98
CA ASP A 33 -1.69 5.58 9.47
C ASP A 33 -2.65 5.02 8.43
N ILE A 34 -3.59 4.20 8.88
CA ILE A 34 -4.64 3.61 8.02
C ILE A 34 -5.44 4.71 7.31
N ASP A 35 -5.65 5.86 7.96
CA ASP A 35 -6.37 7.00 7.39
C ASP A 35 -5.63 7.61 6.19
N LYS A 36 -4.29 7.70 6.25
CA LYS A 36 -3.48 8.17 5.12
C LYS A 36 -3.53 7.20 3.95
N VAL A 37 -3.54 5.90 4.23
CA VAL A 37 -3.70 4.87 3.20
C VAL A 37 -5.06 5.01 2.54
N ASN A 38 -6.14 5.17 3.31
CA ASN A 38 -7.48 5.39 2.76
C ASN A 38 -7.56 6.67 1.91
N GLU A 39 -6.97 7.77 2.36
CA GLU A 39 -6.92 9.01 1.58
C GLU A 39 -6.18 8.82 0.26
N PHE A 40 -5.01 8.16 0.29
CA PHE A 40 -4.26 7.84 -0.92
C PHE A 40 -5.09 7.00 -1.89
N LEU A 41 -5.78 5.98 -1.40
CA LEU A 41 -6.66 5.13 -2.19
C LEU A 41 -7.81 5.95 -2.81
N ASN A 42 -8.51 6.78 -2.03
CA ASN A 42 -9.61 7.61 -2.53
C ASN A 42 -9.16 8.62 -3.61
N ARG A 43 -7.91 9.11 -3.54
CA ARG A 43 -7.37 10.06 -4.53
C ARG A 43 -6.92 9.36 -5.83
N ASN A 44 -6.39 8.14 -5.74
CA ASN A 44 -5.72 7.46 -6.85
C ASN A 44 -6.52 6.29 -7.45
N LEU A 45 -7.49 5.74 -6.72
CA LEU A 45 -8.42 4.74 -7.21
C LEU A 45 -9.74 5.42 -7.54
N GLU A 46 -10.08 5.45 -8.82
CA GLU A 46 -11.45 5.71 -9.22
C GLU A 46 -12.33 4.57 -8.73
N ASP A 47 -13.42 4.89 -8.02
CA ASP A 47 -14.36 3.90 -7.51
C ASP A 47 -14.99 3.13 -8.68
N LYS A 48 -14.55 1.88 -8.88
CA LYS A 48 -15.08 1.00 -9.94
C LYS A 48 -16.53 0.59 -9.69
N LYS A 49 -17.04 0.67 -8.46
CA LYS A 49 -18.45 0.36 -8.16
C LYS A 49 -19.39 1.39 -8.79
N LEU A 50 -18.97 2.66 -8.89
CA LEU A 50 -19.72 3.71 -9.59
C LEU A 50 -19.71 3.57 -11.12
N LYS A 51 -18.83 2.74 -11.69
CA LYS A 51 -18.73 2.53 -13.14
C LYS A 51 -19.64 1.41 -13.67
N HIS A 52 -20.38 0.71 -12.81
CA HIS A 52 -21.23 -0.43 -13.21
C HIS A 52 -22.75 -0.15 -13.12
N GLU A 53 -23.17 1.08 -12.81
CA GLU A 53 -24.59 1.47 -12.80
C GLU A 53 -24.97 2.23 -14.09
N GLY A 54 -24.65 1.63 -15.24
CA GLY A 54 -25.01 2.15 -16.57
C GLY A 54 -25.63 1.06 -17.44
#